data_AF-A0A2G9YJL5-F1
#
_entry.id   AF-A0A2G9YJL5-F1
#
_cell.length_a   1.000
_cell.length_b   1.000
_cell.length_c   1.000
_cell.angle_alpha   90.00
_cell.angle_beta   90.00
_cell.angle_gamma   90.00
#
_symmetry.space_group_name_H-M   'P 1'
#
loop_
_entity.id
_entity.type
_entity.pdbx_description
1 polymer ?
#
loop_
_entity_poly.entity_id
_entity_poly.type
_entity_poly.pdbx_seq_one_letter_code
_entity_poly.pdbx_strand_id
1 'polypeptide(L)'
;MSKLKGLATGIGSLPHQDTDDAMDLIFKYIPNAPFWPQLPSRDVREGMIAQFSENIPCLKVNNSGLYFDPRGKEEALEKFYEKAIAADLDYFKISNVYSLGLYKFYQKLTGPRLEAAEFIKLQVTGPFTFAAAINDENDVALLHDEVLMQVVLKALSMKALWQITMFRRFGKKLIMFIDEPYLGCFGSAYTPINREDVIERLNEFTEGLRADDVLLGVH
;
A
#
# COMPACT_ATOMS: atom_id res chain seq x y z
N MET A 1 12.49 11.01 -33.14
CA MET A 1 12.19 11.16 -31.70
C MET A 1 13.27 10.42 -30.93
N SER A 2 14.02 11.13 -30.11
CA SER A 2 15.11 10.60 -29.27
C SER A 2 14.65 9.35 -28.53
N LYS A 3 15.49 8.30 -28.51
CA LYS A 3 15.29 7.11 -27.67
C LYS A 3 15.08 7.56 -26.22
N LEU A 4 13.82 7.68 -25.80
CA LEU A 4 13.48 7.85 -24.39
C LEU A 4 14.04 6.62 -23.66
N LYS A 5 15.05 6.84 -22.80
CA LYS A 5 15.55 5.81 -21.90
C LYS A 5 14.69 5.85 -20.64
N GLY A 6 13.50 5.27 -20.73
CA GLY A 6 12.55 5.22 -19.62
C GLY A 6 11.55 4.09 -19.85
N LEU A 7 11.16 3.43 -18.77
CA LEU A 7 10.12 2.42 -18.76
C LEU A 7 8.83 3.04 -18.21
N ALA A 8 7.71 2.87 -18.92
CA ALA A 8 6.42 3.32 -18.42
C ALA A 8 5.93 2.38 -17.30
N THR A 9 5.28 2.94 -16.28
CA THR A 9 4.45 2.23 -15.30
C THR A 9 3.32 3.15 -14.82
N GLY A 10 2.43 2.68 -13.96
CA GLY A 10 1.29 3.46 -13.45
C GLY A 10 1.40 3.79 -11.96
N ILE A 11 0.74 4.89 -11.58
CA ILE A 11 0.65 5.32 -10.17
C ILE A 11 -0.11 4.33 -9.30
N GLY A 12 -1.02 3.53 -9.86
CA GLY A 12 -1.75 2.46 -9.15
C GLY A 12 -3.26 2.60 -9.28
N SER A 13 -3.80 3.78 -9.00
CA SER A 13 -5.24 4.04 -9.09
C SER A 13 -5.73 4.16 -10.52
N LEU A 14 -6.89 3.56 -10.81
CA LEU A 14 -7.57 3.65 -12.10
C LEU A 14 -9.08 3.90 -11.90
N PRO A 15 -9.73 4.72 -12.75
CA PRO A 15 -11.15 5.08 -12.59
C PRO A 15 -12.10 4.00 -13.14
N HIS A 16 -11.70 2.73 -13.14
CA HIS A 16 -12.49 1.64 -13.71
C HIS A 16 -13.40 1.02 -12.64
N GLN A 17 -14.59 0.59 -13.05
CA GLN A 17 -15.46 -0.26 -12.23
C GLN A 17 -15.23 -1.75 -12.54
N ASP A 18 -15.01 -2.07 -13.82
CA ASP A 18 -14.69 -3.41 -14.26
C ASP A 18 -13.19 -3.70 -14.12
N THR A 19 -12.85 -4.81 -13.47
CA THR A 19 -11.45 -5.20 -13.25
C THR A 19 -10.76 -5.67 -14.52
N ASP A 20 -11.47 -6.34 -15.43
CA ASP A 20 -10.89 -6.89 -16.65
C ASP A 20 -10.53 -5.77 -17.63
N ASP A 21 -11.34 -4.72 -17.73
CA ASP A 21 -11.02 -3.53 -18.52
C ASP A 21 -9.72 -2.85 -18.04
N ALA A 22 -9.56 -2.69 -16.72
CA ALA A 22 -8.34 -2.16 -16.13
C ALA A 22 -7.11 -3.04 -16.45
N MET A 23 -7.27 -4.37 -16.38
CA MET A 23 -6.20 -5.32 -16.69
C MET A 23 -5.78 -5.26 -18.15
N ASP A 24 -6.76 -5.23 -19.06
CA ASP A 24 -6.48 -5.20 -20.49
C ASP A 24 -5.78 -3.89 -20.88
N LEU A 25 -6.14 -2.76 -20.25
CA LEU A 25 -5.40 -1.51 -20.38
C LEU A 25 -3.93 -1.66 -19.93
N ILE A 26 -3.70 -2.17 -18.72
CA ILE A 26 -2.37 -2.31 -18.14
C ILE A 26 -1.49 -3.20 -19.00
N PHE A 27 -1.95 -4.41 -19.34
CA PHE A 27 -1.14 -5.36 -20.12
C PHE A 27 -0.95 -4.93 -21.58
N LYS A 28 -1.86 -4.13 -22.14
CA LYS A 28 -1.72 -3.60 -23.51
C LYS A 28 -0.69 -2.46 -23.59
N TYR A 29 -0.72 -1.52 -22.65
CA TYR A 29 0.08 -0.29 -22.75
C TYR A 29 1.35 -0.30 -21.91
N ILE A 30 1.41 -1.15 -20.88
CA ILE A 30 2.51 -1.19 -19.91
C ILE A 30 2.95 -2.66 -19.69
N PRO A 31 3.32 -3.40 -20.76
CA PRO A 31 3.62 -4.83 -20.66
C PRO A 31 4.94 -5.13 -19.92
N ASN A 32 5.89 -4.19 -19.89
CA ASN A 32 7.22 -4.43 -19.34
C ASN A 32 7.35 -4.14 -17.84
N ALA A 33 6.54 -3.23 -17.30
CA ALA A 33 6.45 -2.97 -15.85
C ALA A 33 4.98 -2.83 -15.42
N PRO A 34 4.16 -3.87 -15.63
CA PRO A 34 2.76 -3.86 -15.26
C PRO A 34 2.60 -3.72 -13.73
N PHE A 35 1.46 -3.17 -13.31
CA PHE A 35 1.11 -2.96 -11.91
C PHE A 35 -0.28 -3.54 -11.64
N TRP A 36 -0.54 -3.95 -10.40
CA TRP A 36 -1.91 -4.26 -10.00
C TRP A 36 -2.67 -2.96 -9.69
N PRO A 37 -3.93 -2.78 -10.11
CA PRO A 37 -4.64 -1.52 -9.96
C PRO A 37 -5.41 -1.44 -8.64
N GLN A 38 -5.53 -0.22 -8.15
CA GLN A 38 -6.49 0.16 -7.12
C GLN A 38 -7.73 0.72 -7.83
N LEU A 39 -8.92 0.22 -7.49
CA LEU A 39 -10.18 0.53 -8.20
C LEU A 39 -11.20 1.19 -7.26
N PRO A 40 -10.93 2.42 -6.77
CA PRO A 40 -11.81 3.11 -5.81
C PRO A 40 -13.23 3.35 -6.34
N SER A 41 -13.41 3.43 -7.67
CA SER A 41 -14.72 3.58 -8.29
C SER A 41 -15.57 2.30 -8.23
N ARG A 42 -14.96 1.14 -7.96
CA ARG A 42 -15.64 -0.15 -7.81
C ARG A 42 -16.12 -0.37 -6.38
N ASP A 43 -15.26 -0.15 -5.39
CA ASP A 43 -15.54 -0.37 -3.97
C ASP A 43 -14.70 0.61 -3.14
N VAL A 44 -15.33 1.20 -2.12
CA VAL A 44 -14.67 2.15 -1.20
C VAL A 44 -13.45 1.54 -0.50
N ARG A 45 -13.45 0.22 -0.29
CA ARG A 45 -12.30 -0.53 0.26
C ARG A 45 -11.10 -0.52 -0.67
N GLU A 46 -11.27 -0.32 -1.97
CA GLU A 46 -10.16 -0.24 -2.92
C GLU A 46 -9.59 1.19 -3.05
N GLY A 47 -10.05 2.12 -2.21
CA GLY A 47 -9.44 3.43 -2.06
C GLY A 47 -8.05 3.36 -1.42
N MET A 48 -7.20 4.34 -1.74
CA MET A 48 -5.80 4.42 -1.33
C MET A 48 -5.60 4.08 0.15
N ILE A 49 -6.36 4.71 1.05
CA ILE A 49 -6.23 4.47 2.50
C ILE A 49 -6.95 3.18 2.92
N ALA A 50 -8.23 3.04 2.57
CA ALA A 50 -9.07 1.93 3.02
C ALA A 50 -8.48 0.56 2.66
N GLN A 51 -7.85 0.44 1.49
CA GLN A 51 -7.28 -0.81 0.98
C GLN A 51 -6.22 -1.42 1.90
N PHE A 52 -5.43 -0.56 2.56
CA PHE A 52 -4.36 -1.01 3.46
C PHE A 52 -4.79 -1.00 4.93
N SER A 53 -6.07 -0.71 5.24
CA SER A 53 -6.58 -0.67 6.62
C SER A 53 -6.96 -2.04 7.22
N GLU A 54 -7.04 -3.08 6.39
CA GLU A 54 -7.45 -4.41 6.84
C GLU A 54 -6.54 -4.96 7.96
N ASN A 55 -7.16 -5.39 9.06
CA ASN A 55 -6.51 -5.90 10.28
C ASN A 55 -5.63 -4.89 11.03
N ILE A 56 -5.79 -3.59 10.77
CA ILE A 56 -5.23 -2.54 11.61
C ILE A 56 -6.18 -2.28 12.80
N PRO A 57 -5.67 -2.28 14.06
CA PRO A 57 -6.43 -1.96 15.26
C PRO A 57 -7.26 -0.69 15.11
N CYS A 58 -8.49 -0.75 15.62
CA CYS A 58 -9.44 0.37 15.63
C CYS A 58 -9.87 0.89 14.24
N LEU A 59 -9.42 0.29 13.14
CA LEU A 59 -9.82 0.72 11.80
C LEU A 59 -10.92 -0.18 11.23
N LYS A 60 -12.00 0.44 10.77
CA LYS A 60 -13.18 -0.23 10.21
C LYS A 60 -13.61 0.44 8.93
N VAL A 61 -14.14 -0.33 7.98
CA VAL A 61 -14.68 0.20 6.72
C VAL A 61 -16.17 -0.09 6.64
N ASN A 62 -16.96 0.94 6.34
CA ASN A 62 -18.37 0.84 6.00
C ASN A 62 -18.63 1.48 4.61
N ASN A 63 -19.90 1.64 4.23
CA ASN A 63 -20.26 2.21 2.93
C ASN A 63 -19.85 3.69 2.76
N SER A 64 -19.69 4.42 3.86
CA SER A 64 -19.23 5.82 3.87
C SER A 64 -17.71 5.93 3.87
N GLY A 65 -16.99 4.83 4.08
CA GLY A 65 -15.53 4.77 4.03
C GLY A 65 -14.90 4.21 5.30
N LEU A 66 -13.61 4.48 5.42
CA LEU A 66 -12.78 4.12 6.55
C LEU A 66 -13.06 5.04 7.73
N TYR A 67 -13.18 4.48 8.93
CA TYR A 67 -13.38 5.24 10.17
C TYR A 67 -12.68 4.57 11.34
N PHE A 68 -12.43 5.35 12.40
CA PHE A 68 -11.86 4.91 13.65
C PHE A 68 -12.94 4.42 14.63
N ASP A 69 -12.68 3.30 15.29
CA ASP A 69 -13.57 2.66 16.25
C ASP A 69 -12.76 2.22 17.49
N PRO A 70 -12.83 2.95 18.62
CA PRO A 70 -12.00 2.67 19.81
C PRO A 70 -12.42 1.40 20.56
N ARG A 71 -13.55 0.78 20.21
CA ARG A 71 -14.09 -0.37 20.94
C ARG A 71 -13.11 -1.55 20.88
N GLY A 72 -12.67 -2.01 22.05
CA GLY A 72 -11.74 -3.12 22.16
C GLY A 72 -10.30 -2.78 21.74
N LYS A 73 -9.89 -1.50 21.78
CA LYS A 73 -8.54 -1.04 21.40
C LYS A 73 -7.43 -1.88 22.03
N GLU A 74 -7.51 -2.17 23.32
CA GLU A 74 -6.48 -2.96 24.04
C GLU A 74 -6.32 -4.38 23.47
N GLU A 75 -7.42 -5.14 23.37
CA GLU A 75 -7.40 -6.51 22.81
C GLU A 75 -6.95 -6.51 21.34
N ALA A 76 -7.39 -5.52 20.55
CA ALA A 76 -6.99 -5.40 19.15
C ALA A 76 -5.49 -5.09 19.00
N LEU A 77 -4.94 -4.24 19.86
CA LEU A 77 -3.50 -3.93 19.90
C LEU A 77 -2.69 -5.14 20.34
N GLU A 78 -3.10 -5.84 21.40
CA GLU A 78 -2.43 -7.05 21.89
C GLU A 78 -2.31 -8.09 20.77
N LYS A 79 -3.42 -8.42 20.12
CA LYS A 79 -3.45 -9.34 18.98
C LYS A 79 -2.59 -8.87 17.81
N PHE A 80 -2.61 -7.57 17.49
CA PHE A 80 -1.79 -7.02 16.43
C PHE A 80 -0.30 -7.20 16.72
N TYR A 81 0.15 -6.87 17.94
CA TYR A 81 1.55 -7.01 18.31
C TYR A 81 1.99 -8.47 18.40
N GLU A 82 1.15 -9.37 18.90
CA GLU A 82 1.39 -10.82 18.85
C GLU A 82 1.70 -11.26 17.41
N LYS A 83 0.86 -10.87 16.45
CA LYS A 83 1.02 -11.20 15.02
C LYS A 83 2.22 -10.51 14.38
N ALA A 84 2.51 -9.28 14.77
CA ALA A 84 3.67 -8.54 14.30
C ALA A 84 4.99 -9.17 14.77
N ILE A 85 5.06 -9.60 16.03
CA ILE A 85 6.22 -10.28 16.63
C ILE A 85 6.43 -11.65 15.99
N ALA A 86 5.34 -12.39 15.75
CA ALA A 86 5.39 -13.68 15.08
C ALA A 86 5.71 -13.61 13.56
N ALA A 87 5.81 -12.39 13.00
CA ALA A 87 5.96 -12.14 11.58
C ALA A 87 4.91 -12.87 10.70
N ASP A 88 3.67 -12.93 11.18
CA ASP A 88 2.55 -13.61 10.51
C ASP A 88 2.06 -12.77 9.31
N LEU A 89 2.70 -12.94 8.15
CA LEU A 89 2.35 -12.20 6.93
C LEU A 89 0.90 -12.46 6.45
N ASP A 90 0.33 -13.63 6.76
CA ASP A 90 -1.04 -13.96 6.38
C ASP A 90 -2.07 -13.13 7.16
N TYR A 91 -1.76 -12.75 8.41
CA TYR A 91 -2.54 -11.78 9.16
C TYR A 91 -2.55 -10.39 8.49
N PHE A 92 -1.41 -9.99 7.93
CA PHE A 92 -1.24 -8.67 7.31
C PHE A 92 -1.67 -8.61 5.84
N LYS A 93 -2.10 -9.71 5.22
CA LYS A 93 -2.48 -9.72 3.80
C LYS A 93 -3.51 -8.65 3.44
N ILE A 94 -3.54 -8.28 2.16
CA ILE A 94 -4.65 -7.52 1.57
C ILE A 94 -5.57 -8.55 0.95
N SER A 95 -6.75 -8.77 1.52
CA SER A 95 -7.69 -9.78 1.06
C SER A 95 -8.38 -9.37 -0.24
N ASN A 96 -8.99 -10.35 -0.92
CA ASN A 96 -9.76 -10.10 -2.14
C ASN A 96 -10.97 -9.17 -1.91
N VAL A 97 -11.39 -8.97 -0.66
CA VAL A 97 -12.44 -8.02 -0.29
C VAL A 97 -11.92 -6.58 -0.32
N TYR A 98 -10.66 -6.36 0.00
CA TYR A 98 -10.00 -5.05 0.00
C TYR A 98 -9.29 -4.71 -1.32
N SER A 99 -9.00 -5.71 -2.15
CA SER A 99 -8.38 -5.48 -3.46
C SER A 99 -8.73 -6.57 -4.45
N LEU A 100 -9.78 -6.40 -5.25
CA LEU A 100 -10.08 -7.37 -6.31
C LEU A 100 -9.06 -7.23 -7.46
N GLY A 101 -8.60 -6.01 -7.71
CA GLY A 101 -7.59 -5.71 -8.73
C GLY A 101 -6.28 -6.49 -8.53
N LEU A 102 -5.80 -6.59 -7.29
CA LEU A 102 -4.59 -7.35 -6.94
C LEU A 102 -4.70 -8.83 -7.30
N TYR A 103 -5.78 -9.50 -6.90
CA TYR A 103 -5.93 -10.94 -7.14
C TYR A 103 -6.19 -11.24 -8.63
N LYS A 104 -6.97 -10.40 -9.32
CA LYS A 104 -7.19 -10.52 -10.77
C LYS A 104 -5.89 -10.33 -11.55
N PHE A 105 -5.09 -9.34 -11.16
CA PHE A 105 -3.76 -9.11 -11.74
C PHE A 105 -2.85 -10.32 -11.55
N TYR A 106 -2.75 -10.82 -10.32
CA TYR A 106 -1.96 -11.99 -9.98
C TYR A 106 -2.36 -13.23 -10.80
N GLN A 107 -3.66 -13.49 -10.97
CA GLN A 107 -4.16 -14.61 -11.77
C GLN A 107 -3.87 -14.45 -13.26
N LYS A 108 -3.94 -13.22 -13.79
CA LYS A 108 -3.77 -12.90 -15.21
C LYS A 108 -2.31 -12.76 -15.65
N LEU A 109 -1.38 -12.58 -14.71
CA LEU A 109 0.05 -12.47 -14.98
C LEU A 109 0.68 -13.84 -15.24
N THR A 110 0.41 -14.41 -16.41
CA THR A 110 0.90 -15.73 -16.84
C THR A 110 1.17 -15.77 -18.35
N GLY A 111 1.90 -16.78 -18.81
CA GLY A 111 2.24 -17.00 -20.22
C GLY A 111 2.86 -15.75 -20.86
N PRO A 112 2.36 -15.30 -22.04
CA PRO A 112 2.92 -14.16 -22.75
C PRO A 112 2.97 -12.85 -21.93
N ARG A 113 2.03 -12.65 -20.99
CA ARG A 113 2.01 -11.46 -20.13
C ARG A 113 3.16 -11.48 -19.13
N LEU A 114 3.46 -12.64 -18.56
CA LEU A 114 4.59 -12.82 -17.66
C LEU A 114 5.92 -12.78 -18.40
N GLU A 115 5.98 -13.34 -19.61
CA GLU A 115 7.18 -13.31 -20.46
C GLU A 115 7.57 -11.87 -20.84
N ALA A 116 6.58 -11.02 -21.17
CA ALA A 116 6.80 -9.62 -21.54
C ALA A 116 7.23 -8.72 -20.35
N ALA A 117 6.86 -9.09 -19.12
CA ALA A 117 7.19 -8.33 -17.92
C ALA A 117 8.68 -8.46 -17.57
N GLU A 118 9.36 -7.32 -17.41
CA GLU A 118 10.70 -7.22 -16.84
C GLU A 118 10.62 -6.92 -15.34
N PHE A 119 9.67 -6.04 -14.98
CA PHE A 119 9.35 -5.66 -13.61
C PHE A 119 7.88 -5.94 -13.30
N ILE A 120 7.57 -6.04 -12.01
CA ILE A 120 6.19 -5.98 -11.51
C ILE A 120 6.14 -4.84 -10.50
N LYS A 121 5.31 -3.83 -10.76
CA LYS A 121 5.13 -2.72 -9.82
C LYS A 121 4.04 -3.04 -8.81
N LEU A 122 4.39 -2.84 -7.55
CA LEU A 122 3.58 -2.96 -6.37
C LEU A 122 3.45 -1.57 -5.74
N GLN A 123 2.50 -1.41 -4.82
CA GLN A 123 2.36 -0.17 -4.09
C GLN A 123 1.80 -0.38 -2.70
N VAL A 124 2.05 0.61 -1.86
CA VAL A 124 1.50 0.74 -0.53
C VAL A 124 1.36 2.24 -0.23
N THR A 125 0.28 2.64 0.42
CA THR A 125 0.18 4.02 0.92
C THR A 125 1.28 4.26 1.94
N GLY A 126 1.89 5.43 1.88
CA GLY A 126 2.88 5.86 2.84
C GLY A 126 2.29 6.10 4.24
N PRO A 127 3.07 5.84 5.31
CA PRO A 127 2.59 5.92 6.68
C PRO A 127 2.07 7.30 7.07
N PHE A 128 2.64 8.40 6.56
CA PHE A 128 2.21 9.74 6.93
C PHE A 128 0.86 10.10 6.31
N THR A 129 0.69 9.81 5.02
CA THR A 129 -0.57 9.97 4.29
C THR A 129 -1.65 9.10 4.89
N PHE A 130 -1.32 7.86 5.25
CA PHE A 130 -2.26 6.96 5.89
C PHE A 130 -2.73 7.50 7.25
N ALA A 131 -1.79 7.86 8.13
CA ALA A 131 -2.10 8.31 9.48
C ALA A 131 -2.76 9.70 9.53
N ALA A 132 -2.45 10.58 8.56
CA ALA A 132 -3.09 11.89 8.44
C ALA A 132 -4.51 11.84 7.86
N ALA A 133 -4.89 10.75 7.18
CA ALA A 133 -6.20 10.63 6.53
C ALA A 133 -7.32 10.16 7.46
N ILE A 134 -7.00 9.80 8.71
CA ILE A 134 -7.94 9.20 9.66
C ILE A 134 -7.84 9.99 10.97
N ASN A 135 -9.00 10.37 11.51
CA ASN A 135 -9.11 10.98 12.82
C ASN A 135 -9.64 9.97 13.84
N ASP A 136 -9.22 10.12 15.10
CA ASP A 136 -9.75 9.39 16.25
C ASP A 136 -11.14 9.91 16.67
N GLU A 137 -11.68 9.41 17.77
CA GLU A 137 -12.97 9.85 18.33
C GLU A 137 -13.01 11.31 18.79
N ASN A 138 -11.85 11.97 18.94
CA ASN A 138 -11.70 13.36 19.35
C ASN A 138 -11.39 14.29 18.17
N ASP A 139 -11.54 13.80 16.94
CA ASP A 139 -11.22 14.51 15.69
C ASP A 139 -9.72 14.86 15.55
N VAL A 140 -8.85 14.07 16.19
CA VAL A 140 -7.39 14.22 16.11
C VAL A 140 -6.84 13.19 15.13
N ALA A 141 -6.05 13.65 14.16
CA ALA A 141 -5.40 12.76 13.19
C ALA A 141 -4.51 11.71 13.88
N LEU A 142 -4.58 10.46 13.43
CA LEU A 142 -3.79 9.36 13.99
C LEU A 142 -2.27 9.60 13.93
N LEU A 143 -1.86 10.48 13.02
CA LEU A 143 -0.50 10.99 12.91
C LEU A 143 0.07 11.52 14.25
N HIS A 144 -0.79 12.01 15.15
CA HIS A 144 -0.39 12.58 16.44
C HIS A 144 -0.45 11.57 17.60
N ASP A 145 -0.96 10.36 17.39
CA ASP A 145 -0.94 9.27 18.37
C ASP A 145 0.28 8.38 18.09
N GLU A 146 1.30 8.46 18.97
CA GLU A 146 2.55 7.70 18.83
C GLU A 146 2.33 6.18 18.76
N VAL A 147 1.36 5.65 19.48
CA VAL A 147 1.07 4.21 19.50
C VAL A 147 0.42 3.81 18.17
N LEU A 148 -0.58 4.57 17.71
CA LEU A 148 -1.25 4.26 16.44
C LEU A 148 -0.34 4.50 15.24
N MET A 149 0.57 5.47 15.30
CA MET A 149 1.56 5.65 14.26
C MET A 149 2.51 4.44 14.15
N GLN A 150 3.00 3.89 15.26
CA GLN A 150 3.81 2.67 15.24
C GLN A 150 3.03 1.49 14.66
N VAL A 151 1.74 1.37 15.00
CA VAL A 151 0.85 0.38 14.42
C VAL A 151 0.72 0.56 12.90
N VAL A 152 0.51 1.78 12.42
CA VAL A 152 0.42 2.09 10.98
C VAL A 152 1.72 1.74 10.27
N LEU A 153 2.87 2.19 10.79
CA LEU A 153 4.19 1.88 10.22
C LEU A 153 4.40 0.38 10.09
N LYS A 154 4.18 -0.36 11.17
CA LYS A 154 4.35 -1.82 11.19
C LYS A 154 3.38 -2.51 10.25
N ALA A 155 2.09 -2.15 10.27
CA ALA A 155 1.06 -2.77 9.44
C ALA A 155 1.35 -2.61 7.95
N LEU A 156 1.68 -1.39 7.52
CA LEU A 156 1.95 -1.07 6.12
C LEU A 156 3.25 -1.73 5.65
N SER A 157 4.29 -1.78 6.49
CA SER A 157 5.54 -2.48 6.17
C SER A 157 5.29 -4.00 6.00
N MET A 158 4.52 -4.62 6.90
CA MET A 158 4.16 -6.04 6.78
C MET A 158 3.28 -6.31 5.55
N LYS A 159 2.38 -5.39 5.17
CA LYS A 159 1.60 -5.46 3.92
C LYS A 159 2.48 -5.38 2.69
N ALA A 160 3.45 -4.47 2.67
CA ALA A 160 4.42 -4.36 1.59
C ALA A 160 5.25 -5.65 1.46
N LEU A 161 5.72 -6.20 2.59
CA LEU A 161 6.47 -7.46 2.62
C LEU A 161 5.63 -8.66 2.18
N TRP A 162 4.34 -8.70 2.55
CA TRP A 162 3.39 -9.71 2.07
C TRP A 162 3.23 -9.65 0.55
N GLN A 163 3.05 -8.45 -0.02
CA GLN A 163 2.97 -8.28 -1.48
C GLN A 163 4.26 -8.75 -2.17
N ILE A 164 5.42 -8.33 -1.67
CA ILE A 164 6.73 -8.75 -2.20
C ILE A 164 6.83 -10.28 -2.21
N THR A 165 6.50 -10.91 -1.08
CA THR A 165 6.51 -12.37 -0.93
C THR A 165 5.56 -13.05 -1.91
N MET A 166 4.34 -12.52 -2.06
CA MET A 166 3.34 -13.05 -2.98
C MET A 166 3.81 -13.00 -4.44
N PHE A 167 4.42 -11.90 -4.88
CA PHE A 167 4.81 -11.70 -6.28
C PHE A 167 6.19 -12.27 -6.65
N ARG A 168 7.04 -12.59 -5.66
CA ARG A 168 8.34 -13.25 -5.90
C ARG A 168 8.26 -14.54 -6.72
N ARG A 169 7.15 -15.28 -6.61
CA ARG A 169 6.92 -16.51 -7.38
C ARG A 169 7.02 -16.34 -8.91
N PHE A 170 6.87 -15.12 -9.41
CA PHE A 170 6.93 -14.82 -10.84
C PHE A 170 8.35 -14.66 -11.37
N GLY A 171 9.36 -14.60 -10.49
CA GLY A 171 10.78 -14.52 -10.88
C GLY A 171 11.14 -13.22 -11.62
N LYS A 172 10.40 -12.13 -11.36
CA LYS A 172 10.65 -10.80 -11.92
C LYS A 172 11.18 -9.85 -10.85
N LYS A 173 11.87 -8.78 -11.26
CA LYS A 173 12.21 -7.70 -10.35
C LYS A 173 10.94 -6.99 -9.90
N LEU A 174 10.88 -6.61 -8.63
CA LEU A 174 9.73 -5.92 -8.06
C LEU A 174 10.07 -4.45 -7.88
N ILE A 175 9.10 -3.58 -8.15
CA ILE A 175 9.18 -2.16 -7.79
C ILE A 175 8.12 -1.92 -6.73
N MET A 176 8.52 -1.58 -5.51
CA MET A 176 7.59 -1.23 -4.44
C MET A 176 7.57 0.29 -4.30
N PHE A 177 6.46 0.91 -4.72
CA PHE A 177 6.22 2.34 -4.51
C PHE A 177 5.50 2.58 -3.19
N ILE A 178 5.98 3.57 -2.46
CA ILE A 178 5.36 4.12 -1.26
C ILE A 178 4.68 5.41 -1.69
N ASP A 179 3.35 5.40 -1.78
CA ASP A 179 2.57 6.55 -2.25
C ASP A 179 2.31 7.50 -1.09
N GLU A 180 3.03 8.61 -1.02
CA GLU A 180 3.16 9.48 0.15
C GLU A 180 2.88 10.97 -0.18
N PRO A 181 1.70 11.29 -0.78
CA PRO A 181 1.37 12.66 -1.19
C PRO A 181 1.32 13.66 -0.04
N TYR A 182 1.09 13.22 1.21
CA TYR A 182 1.10 14.09 2.38
C TYR A 182 2.45 14.79 2.57
N LEU A 183 3.56 14.12 2.24
CA LEU A 183 4.89 14.75 2.31
C LEU A 183 5.11 15.81 1.22
N GLY A 184 4.23 15.92 0.21
CA GLY A 184 4.22 17.07 -0.70
C GLY A 184 3.82 18.38 -0.01
N CYS A 185 3.12 18.31 1.13
CA CYS A 185 2.76 19.47 1.97
C CYS A 185 3.77 19.73 3.10
N PHE A 186 4.85 18.92 3.17
CA PHE A 186 5.92 19.04 4.15
C PHE A 186 6.64 20.39 4.01
N GLY A 187 6.82 21.10 5.14
CA GLY A 187 7.44 22.44 5.16
C GLY A 187 6.46 23.61 4.95
N SER A 188 5.16 23.36 4.82
CA SER A 188 4.14 24.41 4.97
C SER A 188 3.91 24.73 6.46
N ALA A 189 3.41 25.94 6.78
CA ALA A 189 3.21 26.41 8.16
C ALA A 189 2.20 25.58 9.00
N TYR A 190 1.62 24.53 8.43
CA TYR A 190 0.51 23.76 8.99
C TYR A 190 0.88 22.31 9.37
N THR A 191 2.13 21.88 9.21
CA THR A 191 2.52 20.48 9.47
C THR A 191 3.55 20.38 10.60
N PRO A 192 3.20 19.84 11.78
CA PRO A 192 4.08 19.80 12.96
C PRO A 192 5.07 18.62 12.95
N ILE A 193 5.41 18.06 11.78
CA ILE A 193 6.32 16.91 11.69
C ILE A 193 7.73 17.40 11.35
N ASN A 194 8.72 16.96 12.12
CA ASN A 194 10.12 17.27 11.87
C ASN A 194 10.73 16.39 10.75
N ARG A 195 11.73 16.92 10.03
CA ARG A 195 12.41 16.21 8.93
C ARG A 195 13.08 14.94 9.40
N GLU A 196 13.74 15.00 10.55
CA GLU A 196 14.46 13.88 11.13
C GLU A 196 13.50 12.72 11.43
N ASP A 197 12.33 13.01 12.03
CA ASP A 197 11.30 12.02 12.34
C ASP A 197 10.75 11.35 11.06
N VAL A 198 10.57 12.13 9.98
CA VAL A 198 10.15 11.59 8.68
C VAL A 198 11.18 10.60 8.14
N ILE A 199 12.46 10.98 8.16
CA ILE A 199 13.54 10.13 7.67
C ILE A 199 13.65 8.86 8.52
N GLU A 200 13.58 8.98 9.84
CA GLU A 200 13.63 7.85 10.77
C GLU A 200 12.51 6.85 10.50
N ARG A 201 11.26 7.32 10.46
CA ARG A 201 10.09 6.45 10.26
C ARG A 201 10.05 5.82 8.86
N LEU A 202 10.49 6.53 7.81
CA LEU A 202 10.62 5.93 6.47
C LEU A 202 11.75 4.91 6.40
N ASN A 203 12.85 5.11 7.14
CA ASN A 203 13.91 4.11 7.23
C ASN A 203 13.40 2.85 7.94
N GLU A 204 12.70 2.99 9.07
CA GLU A 204 12.06 1.87 9.78
C GLU A 204 11.10 1.12 8.87
N PHE A 205 10.23 1.84 8.16
CA PHE A 205 9.27 1.27 7.23
C PHE A 205 9.95 0.44 6.12
N THR A 206 11.05 0.95 5.56
CA THR A 206 11.73 0.36 4.40
C THR A 206 12.77 -0.69 4.75
N GLU A 207 13.25 -0.77 5.99
CA GLU A 207 14.36 -1.65 6.39
C GLU A 207 14.10 -3.11 6.02
N GLY A 208 12.92 -3.64 6.37
CA GLY A 208 12.52 -5.02 6.08
C GLY A 208 12.15 -5.30 4.61
N LEU A 209 12.12 -4.27 3.74
CA LEU A 209 11.71 -4.40 2.34
C LEU A 209 12.90 -4.44 1.37
N ARG A 210 14.10 -4.09 1.84
CA ARG A 210 15.31 -4.02 1.00
C ARG A 210 15.78 -5.42 0.61
N ALA A 211 15.89 -5.66 -0.69
CA ALA A 211 16.44 -6.89 -1.26
C ALA A 211 16.95 -6.64 -2.68
N ASP A 212 17.86 -7.48 -3.18
CA ASP A 212 18.45 -7.33 -4.52
C ASP A 212 17.40 -7.39 -5.65
N ASP A 213 16.27 -8.07 -5.40
CA ASP A 213 15.15 -8.21 -6.33
C ASP A 213 14.09 -7.11 -6.21
N VAL A 214 14.25 -6.15 -5.27
CA VAL A 214 13.26 -5.11 -4.96
C VAL A 214 13.84 -3.72 -5.12
N LEU A 215 13.23 -2.92 -6.00
CA LEU A 215 13.47 -1.48 -6.12
C LEU A 215 12.45 -0.73 -5.28
N LEU A 216 12.92 0.06 -4.31
CA LEU A 216 12.06 0.91 -3.49
C LEU A 216 11.97 2.31 -4.11
N GLY A 217 10.74 2.82 -4.25
CA GLY A 217 10.45 4.18 -4.70
C GLY A 217 9.48 4.86 -3.75
N VAL A 218 9.51 6.18 -3.71
CA VAL A 218 8.52 7.01 -3.03
C VAL A 218 7.88 7.91 -4.08
N HIS A 219 6.56 7.97 -4.10
CA HIS A 219 5.79 8.86 -4.96
C HIS A 219 5.17 9.99 -4.15
#